data_AF-A0A419GMD9-F1
#
_entry.id   AF-A0A419GMD9-F1
#
_cell.length_a   1.000
_cell.length_b   1.000
_cell.length_c   1.000
_cell.angle_alpha   90.00
_cell.angle_beta   90.00
_cell.angle_gamma   90.00
#
_symmetry.space_group_name_H-M   'P 1'
#
loop_
_entity.id
_entity.type
_entity.pdbx_description
1 polymer ?
#
loop_
_entity_poly.entity_id
_entity_poly.type
_entity_poly.pdbx_seq_one_letter_code
_entity_poly.pdbx_strand_id
1 'polypeptide(L)'
;MPDLKKKCKQRLEQDPGFTMVEVLVAMAILTVIMAGMLSFLFGTSRNWQSSQDTAEAIDNARIGLNRMTRELKQSSGIITAQPDTVTFEADFGSGTETITYRFEPGEGSEPGKIWRESSVADGDSILVGQVESVQFDYYGSDYRCDTNGDGVVTLAELNNCGGSAESKIARVDITLHLSAGDDVREFVGQAWCRNCAGVSDDDSSGGDDSSGDGDSDNGSHHSDDGSSGGDDSSGDGSS
;
A
#
# COMPACT_ATOMS: atom_id res chain seq x y z
N MET A 1 30.35 -84.88 -39.74
CA MET A 1 29.76 -83.57 -39.40
C MET A 1 28.79 -83.13 -40.50
N PRO A 2 27.47 -83.43 -40.44
CA PRO A 2 26.52 -82.88 -41.43
C PRO A 2 25.28 -82.17 -40.87
N ASP A 3 25.11 -82.01 -39.55
CA ASP A 3 23.81 -81.62 -38.98
C ASP A 3 23.59 -80.11 -38.71
N LEU A 4 24.62 -79.27 -38.84
CA LEU A 4 24.49 -77.85 -38.49
C LEU A 4 23.92 -76.98 -39.64
N LYS A 5 23.95 -77.46 -40.90
CA LYS A 5 23.49 -76.65 -42.05
C LYS A 5 21.97 -76.63 -42.23
N LYS A 6 21.24 -77.61 -41.70
CA LYS A 6 19.78 -77.70 -41.89
C LYS A 6 18.99 -76.76 -40.98
N LYS A 7 19.49 -76.48 -39.77
CA LYS A 7 18.81 -75.60 -38.82
C LYS A 7 18.96 -74.10 -39.12
N CYS A 8 20.04 -73.66 -39.79
CA CYS A 8 20.18 -72.25 -40.20
C CYS A 8 19.31 -71.90 -41.41
N LYS A 9 18.99 -72.86 -42.30
CA LYS A 9 18.15 -72.58 -43.47
C LYS A 9 16.67 -72.44 -43.13
N GLN A 10 16.19 -73.08 -42.06
CA GLN A 10 14.78 -73.05 -41.66
C GLN A 10 14.38 -71.80 -40.85
N ARG A 11 15.31 -70.98 -40.36
CA ARG A 11 14.97 -69.78 -39.59
C ARG A 11 14.86 -68.50 -40.42
N LEU A 12 15.12 -68.55 -41.72
CA LEU A 12 15.09 -67.38 -42.62
C LEU A 12 13.85 -67.32 -43.51
N GLU A 13 12.99 -68.34 -43.50
CA GLU A 13 11.90 -68.48 -44.49
C GLU A 13 10.48 -68.23 -43.93
N GLN A 14 10.35 -67.66 -42.72
CA GLN A 14 9.02 -67.45 -42.10
C GLN A 14 8.84 -66.10 -41.39
N ASP A 15 9.45 -65.04 -41.90
CA ASP A 15 8.99 -63.69 -41.58
C ASP A 15 8.06 -63.22 -42.72
N PRO A 16 6.73 -63.36 -42.59
CA PRO A 16 5.81 -62.81 -43.58
C PRO A 16 5.97 -61.28 -43.58
N GLY A 17 6.45 -60.73 -44.71
CA GLY A 17 6.53 -59.30 -44.90
C GLY A 17 5.15 -58.64 -44.82
N PHE A 18 5.08 -57.45 -44.24
CA PHE A 18 3.84 -56.69 -44.11
C PHE A 18 3.19 -56.44 -45.47
N THR A 19 1.88 -56.63 -45.53
CA THR A 19 1.13 -56.35 -46.75
C THR A 19 0.96 -54.84 -46.94
N MET A 20 0.91 -54.36 -48.18
CA MET A 20 0.65 -52.93 -48.50
C MET A 20 -0.59 -52.38 -47.79
N VAL A 21 -1.64 -53.19 -47.67
CA VAL A 21 -2.89 -52.81 -47.01
C VAL A 21 -2.70 -52.64 -45.52
N GLU A 22 -1.89 -53.48 -44.88
CA GLU A 22 -1.62 -53.42 -43.45
C GLU A 22 -0.82 -52.17 -43.08
N VAL A 23 0.13 -51.76 -43.93
CA VAL A 23 0.85 -50.49 -43.76
C VAL A 23 -0.09 -49.29 -43.92
N LEU A 24 -1.02 -49.31 -44.88
CA LEU A 24 -2.02 -48.25 -45.06
C LEU A 24 -2.97 -48.13 -43.85
N VAL A 25 -3.43 -49.26 -43.32
CA VAL A 25 -4.30 -49.27 -42.14
C VAL A 25 -3.53 -48.81 -40.89
N ALA A 26 -2.29 -49.25 -40.71
CA ALA A 26 -1.43 -48.80 -39.61
C ALA A 26 -1.18 -47.28 -39.65
N MET A 27 -0.92 -46.73 -40.84
CA MET A 27 -0.78 -45.28 -41.02
C MET A 27 -2.07 -44.52 -40.73
N ALA A 28 -3.23 -45.03 -41.17
CA ALA A 28 -4.52 -44.42 -40.89
C ALA A 28 -4.87 -44.42 -39.39
N ILE A 29 -4.53 -45.49 -38.67
CA ILE A 29 -4.72 -45.56 -37.21
C ILE A 29 -3.75 -44.59 -36.52
N LEU A 30 -2.49 -44.55 -36.96
CA LEU A 30 -1.47 -43.66 -36.40
C LEU A 30 -1.88 -42.19 -36.51
N THR A 31 -2.43 -41.75 -37.64
CA THR A 31 -2.85 -40.36 -37.83
C THR A 31 -4.01 -39.98 -36.92
N VAL A 32 -4.98 -40.88 -36.72
CA VAL A 32 -6.09 -40.65 -35.78
C VAL A 32 -5.58 -40.52 -34.34
N ILE A 33 -4.66 -41.39 -33.92
CA ILE A 33 -4.05 -41.33 -32.59
C ILE A 33 -3.26 -40.02 -32.42
N MET A 34 -2.44 -39.65 -33.41
CA MET A 34 -1.66 -38.41 -33.39
C MET A 34 -2.56 -37.17 -33.32
N ALA A 35 -3.67 -37.15 -34.05
CA ALA A 35 -4.64 -36.05 -33.99
C ALA A 35 -5.23 -35.91 -32.57
N GLY A 36 -5.61 -37.01 -31.94
CA GLY A 36 -6.09 -37.01 -30.55
C GLY A 36 -5.04 -36.52 -29.55
N MET A 37 -3.78 -36.97 -29.69
CA MET A 37 -2.67 -36.53 -28.83
C MET A 37 -2.38 -35.03 -29.00
N LEU A 38 -2.42 -34.51 -30.22
CA LEU A 38 -2.23 -33.07 -30.49
C LEU A 38 -3.35 -32.24 -29.85
N SER A 39 -4.61 -32.66 -29.95
CA SER A 39 -5.73 -31.99 -29.28
C SER A 39 -5.55 -31.96 -27.75
N PHE A 40 -5.06 -33.05 -27.16
CA PHE A 40 -4.77 -33.11 -25.73
C PHE A 40 -3.60 -32.19 -25.31
N LEU A 41 -2.54 -32.13 -26.12
CA LEU A 41 -1.40 -31.24 -25.88
C LEU A 41 -1.80 -29.75 -25.96
N PHE A 42 -2.61 -29.37 -26.95
CA PHE A 42 -3.12 -27.99 -27.05
C PHE A 42 -4.10 -27.63 -25.93
N GLY A 43 -4.89 -28.59 -25.44
CA GLY A 43 -5.73 -28.40 -24.26
C GLY A 43 -4.90 -28.16 -23.00
N THR A 44 -3.82 -28.92 -22.83
CA THR A 44 -2.93 -28.81 -21.66
C THR A 44 -2.16 -27.49 -21.64
N SER A 45 -1.72 -26.96 -22.79
CA SER A 45 -0.95 -25.72 -22.83
C SER A 45 -1.75 -24.48 -22.43
N ARG A 46 -3.05 -24.43 -22.78
CA ARG A 46 -3.93 -23.31 -22.38
C ARG A 46 -4.20 -23.28 -20.89
N ASN A 47 -4.33 -24.45 -20.27
CA ASN A 47 -4.54 -24.55 -18.83
C ASN A 47 -3.31 -24.09 -18.02
N TRP A 48 -2.11 -24.30 -18.58
CA TRP A 48 -0.86 -23.88 -17.95
C TRP A 48 -0.69 -22.36 -17.90
N GLN A 49 -1.06 -21.63 -18.98
CA GLN A 49 -0.92 -20.18 -19.00
C GLN A 49 -1.83 -19.48 -17.98
N SER A 50 -3.10 -19.87 -17.92
CA SER A 50 -4.05 -19.31 -16.93
C SER A 50 -3.65 -19.60 -15.48
N SER A 51 -3.05 -20.77 -15.23
CA SER A 51 -2.51 -21.11 -13.90
C SER A 51 -1.32 -20.21 -13.52
N GLN A 52 -0.47 -19.85 -14.48
CA GLN A 52 0.69 -18.99 -14.25
C GLN A 52 0.28 -17.55 -13.93
N ASP A 53 -0.67 -17.00 -14.69
CA ASP A 53 -1.18 -15.63 -14.50
C ASP A 53 -1.87 -15.50 -13.12
N THR A 54 -2.59 -16.54 -12.70
CA THR A 54 -3.23 -16.62 -11.38
C THR A 54 -2.20 -16.67 -10.24
N ALA A 55 -1.13 -17.46 -10.41
CA ALA A 55 -0.07 -17.55 -9.41
C ALA A 55 0.65 -16.21 -9.22
N GLU A 56 0.93 -15.51 -10.32
CA GLU A 56 1.54 -14.18 -10.29
C GLU A 56 0.64 -13.15 -9.60
N ALA A 57 -0.67 -13.16 -9.89
CA ALA A 57 -1.64 -12.28 -9.24
C ALA A 57 -1.66 -12.46 -7.70
N ILE A 58 -1.66 -13.71 -7.24
CA ILE A 58 -1.63 -14.05 -5.81
C ILE A 58 -0.35 -13.57 -5.14
N ASP A 59 0.82 -13.77 -5.78
CA ASP A 59 2.09 -13.37 -5.19
C ASP A 59 2.24 -11.85 -5.17
N ASN A 60 1.83 -11.16 -6.24
CA ASN A 60 1.79 -9.71 -6.29
C ASN A 60 0.88 -9.13 -5.19
N ALA A 61 -0.29 -9.74 -4.96
CA ALA A 61 -1.16 -9.33 -3.88
C ALA A 61 -0.58 -9.53 -2.49
N ARG A 62 0.11 -10.65 -2.24
CA ARG A 62 0.81 -10.88 -0.96
C ARG A 62 1.90 -9.83 -0.74
N ILE A 63 2.69 -9.53 -1.76
CA ILE A 63 3.75 -8.52 -1.69
C ILE A 63 3.13 -7.14 -1.46
N GLY A 64 2.07 -6.79 -2.20
CA GLY A 64 1.34 -5.54 -2.08
C GLY A 64 0.72 -5.35 -0.70
N LEU A 65 0.01 -6.35 -0.18
CA LEU A 65 -0.59 -6.32 1.16
C LEU A 65 0.46 -6.18 2.27
N ASN A 66 1.58 -6.93 2.17
CA ASN A 66 2.68 -6.79 3.12
C ASN A 66 3.31 -5.39 3.06
N ARG A 67 3.38 -4.79 1.87
CA ARG A 67 3.84 -3.41 1.71
C ARG A 67 2.86 -2.42 2.35
N MET A 68 1.57 -2.50 2.03
CA MET A 68 0.53 -1.63 2.61
C MET A 68 0.55 -1.68 4.13
N THR A 69 0.51 -2.88 4.71
CA THR A 69 0.52 -3.06 6.17
C THR A 69 1.80 -2.55 6.81
N ARG A 70 2.96 -2.70 6.16
CA ARG A 70 4.23 -2.18 6.67
C ARG A 70 4.29 -0.65 6.64
N GLU A 71 3.83 -0.03 5.56
CA GLU A 71 3.83 1.42 5.41
C GLU A 71 2.82 2.07 6.36
N LEU A 72 1.61 1.52 6.48
CA LEU A 72 0.60 1.98 7.46
C LEU A 72 1.08 1.84 8.91
N LYS A 73 1.83 0.79 9.26
CA LYS A 73 2.43 0.65 10.60
C LYS A 73 3.44 1.75 10.93
N GLN A 74 4.08 2.33 9.92
CA GLN A 74 5.03 3.43 10.04
C GLN A 74 4.36 4.80 9.89
N SER A 75 3.04 4.82 9.75
CA SER A 75 2.30 6.07 9.63
C SER A 75 2.37 6.90 10.90
N SER A 76 2.59 8.21 10.72
CA SER A 76 2.46 9.26 11.73
C SER A 76 1.05 9.83 11.85
N GLY A 77 0.19 9.58 10.86
CA GLY A 77 -1.16 10.13 10.83
C GLY A 77 -1.91 9.70 9.58
N ILE A 78 -3.19 9.35 9.74
CA ILE A 78 -4.10 9.19 8.62
C ILE A 78 -4.59 10.59 8.21
N ILE A 79 -4.65 10.86 6.90
CA ILE A 79 -5.18 12.10 6.33
C ILE A 79 -6.57 11.85 5.73
N THR A 80 -6.73 10.72 5.03
CA THR A 80 -7.99 10.33 4.39
C THR A 80 -8.32 8.90 4.78
N ALA A 81 -9.53 8.69 5.31
CA ALA A 81 -10.05 7.38 5.67
C ALA A 81 -11.33 7.07 4.89
N GLN A 82 -11.22 6.34 3.78
CA GLN A 82 -12.35 5.89 2.96
C GLN A 82 -12.27 4.39 2.68
N PRO A 83 -13.41 3.72 2.42
CA PRO A 83 -13.44 2.28 2.17
C PRO A 83 -12.50 1.78 1.04
N ASP A 84 -12.30 2.59 0.00
CA ASP A 84 -11.50 2.24 -1.18
C ASP A 84 -10.18 3.01 -1.29
N THR A 85 -9.95 3.98 -0.39
CA THR A 85 -8.84 4.91 -0.45
C THR A 85 -8.34 5.27 0.94
N VAL A 86 -7.03 5.15 1.15
CA VAL A 86 -6.37 5.62 2.37
C VAL A 86 -5.18 6.50 2.00
N THR A 87 -5.12 7.68 2.61
CA THR A 87 -3.97 8.58 2.52
C THR A 87 -3.40 8.80 3.90
N PHE A 88 -2.08 8.74 4.04
CA PHE A 88 -1.40 8.88 5.32
C PHE A 88 -0.01 9.45 5.15
N GLU A 89 0.50 10.04 6.22
CA GLU A 89 1.90 10.43 6.32
C GLU A 89 2.71 9.29 6.94
N ALA A 90 3.92 9.08 6.44
CA ALA A 90 4.89 8.17 7.00
C ALA A 90 6.29 8.79 6.96
N ASP A 91 7.11 8.47 7.96
CA ASP A 91 8.53 8.84 7.99
C ASP A 91 9.38 7.56 8.04
N PHE A 92 10.12 7.33 6.96
CA PHE A 92 11.04 6.21 6.82
C PHE A 92 12.49 6.56 7.21
N GLY A 93 12.70 7.70 7.87
CA GLY A 93 14.00 8.24 8.28
C GLY A 93 14.65 9.18 7.26
N SER A 94 13.95 9.51 6.18
CA SER A 94 14.38 10.42 5.11
C SER A 94 13.54 11.70 5.04
N GLY A 95 12.60 11.88 5.96
CA GLY A 95 11.59 12.94 5.94
C GLY A 95 10.19 12.39 5.71
N THR A 96 9.19 13.23 5.95
CA THR A 96 7.78 12.89 5.79
C THR A 96 7.40 12.70 4.33
N GLU A 97 6.86 11.52 4.02
CA GLU A 97 6.26 11.16 2.73
C GLU A 97 4.75 11.00 2.93
N THR A 98 3.96 11.56 2.01
CA THR A 98 2.52 11.29 1.93
C THR A 98 2.31 10.15 0.96
N ILE A 99 1.66 9.09 1.42
CA ILE A 99 1.36 7.89 0.63
C ILE A 99 -0.15 7.77 0.49
N THR A 100 -0.60 7.54 -0.74
CA THR A 100 -2.00 7.24 -1.03
C THR A 100 -2.10 5.84 -1.65
N TYR A 101 -2.94 5.00 -1.04
CA TYR A 101 -3.44 3.78 -1.68
C TYR A 101 -4.86 4.02 -2.14
N ARG A 102 -5.14 3.69 -3.41
CA ARG A 102 -6.44 3.90 -4.04
C ARG A 102 -6.81 2.69 -4.88
N PHE A 103 -8.03 2.19 -4.70
CA PHE A 103 -8.60 1.21 -5.60
C PHE A 103 -9.27 1.88 -6.79
N GLU A 104 -8.95 1.38 -7.97
CA GLU A 104 -9.62 1.72 -9.22
C GLU A 104 -10.37 0.47 -9.69
N PRO A 105 -11.71 0.47 -9.69
CA PRO A 105 -12.48 -0.65 -10.18
C PRO A 105 -12.22 -0.84 -11.68
N GLY A 106 -12.17 -2.09 -12.11
CA GLY A 106 -12.02 -2.40 -13.53
C GLY A 106 -13.31 -2.11 -14.30
N GLU A 107 -13.18 -1.85 -15.59
CA GLU A 107 -14.33 -1.60 -16.45
C GLU A 107 -14.79 -2.90 -17.14
N GLY A 108 -16.10 -3.16 -17.09
CA GLY A 108 -16.71 -4.31 -17.75
C GLY A 108 -16.29 -5.65 -17.14
N SER A 109 -15.48 -6.41 -17.86
CA SER A 109 -14.95 -7.71 -17.42
C SER A 109 -13.49 -7.66 -17.02
N GLU A 110 -12.86 -6.48 -17.08
CA GLU A 110 -11.50 -6.31 -16.58
C GLU A 110 -11.51 -6.19 -15.05
N PRO A 111 -10.54 -6.80 -14.37
CA PRO A 111 -10.38 -6.64 -12.94
C PRO A 111 -9.86 -5.24 -12.60
N GLY A 112 -10.14 -4.79 -11.38
CA GLY A 112 -9.59 -3.56 -10.82
C GLY A 112 -8.13 -3.67 -10.40
N LYS A 113 -7.60 -2.53 -9.95
CA LYS A 113 -6.20 -2.36 -9.55
C LYS A 113 -6.13 -1.52 -8.29
N ILE A 114 -5.10 -1.77 -7.48
CA ILE A 114 -4.72 -0.87 -6.39
C ILE A 114 -3.48 -0.10 -6.83
N TRP A 115 -3.58 1.21 -6.75
CA TRP A 115 -2.50 2.14 -7.01
C TRP A 115 -1.84 2.58 -5.71
N ARG A 116 -0.53 2.79 -5.77
CA ARG A 116 0.24 3.49 -4.75
C ARG A 116 0.80 4.76 -5.37
N GLU A 117 0.45 5.89 -4.77
CA GLU A 117 1.01 7.21 -5.05
C GLU A 117 1.86 7.66 -3.86
N SER A 118 2.88 8.46 -4.12
CA SER A 118 3.84 8.95 -3.13
C SER A 118 4.22 10.39 -3.44
N SER A 119 4.25 11.26 -2.44
CA SER A 119 4.63 12.67 -2.62
C SER A 119 6.12 12.87 -2.97
N VAL A 120 6.95 11.84 -2.83
CA VAL A 120 8.40 11.92 -3.11
C VAL A 120 8.83 11.12 -4.33
N ALA A 121 7.91 10.37 -4.96
CA ALA A 121 8.17 9.62 -6.17
C ALA A 121 7.37 10.20 -7.34
N ASP A 122 7.97 10.24 -8.53
CA ASP A 122 7.28 10.73 -9.72
C ASP A 122 6.26 9.69 -10.22
N GLY A 123 4.99 9.95 -9.96
CA GLY A 123 3.84 9.25 -10.56
C GLY A 123 3.30 8.03 -9.79
N ASP A 124 2.14 7.57 -10.25
CA ASP A 124 1.42 6.44 -9.67
C ASP A 124 2.01 5.10 -10.10
N SER A 125 2.09 4.17 -9.17
CA SER A 125 2.54 2.79 -9.43
C SER A 125 1.44 1.78 -9.12
N ILE A 126 1.23 0.81 -10.01
CA ILE A 126 0.34 -0.31 -9.74
C ILE A 126 0.98 -1.16 -8.65
N LEU A 127 0.28 -1.32 -7.53
CA LEU A 127 0.72 -2.14 -6.41
C LEU A 127 0.20 -3.57 -6.53
N VAL A 128 -1.09 -3.71 -6.82
CA VAL A 128 -1.77 -5.01 -6.98
C VAL A 128 -2.73 -4.92 -8.16
N GLY A 129 -2.66 -5.88 -9.07
CA GLY A 129 -3.64 -6.06 -10.14
C GLY A 129 -4.59 -7.22 -9.84
N GLN A 130 -5.55 -7.46 -10.74
CA GLN A 130 -6.53 -8.56 -10.61
C GLN A 130 -7.45 -8.42 -9.38
N VAL A 131 -7.75 -7.19 -8.95
CA VAL A 131 -8.52 -6.91 -7.73
C VAL A 131 -10.00 -6.76 -8.05
N GLU A 132 -10.85 -7.55 -7.42
CA GLU A 132 -12.32 -7.41 -7.54
C GLU A 132 -12.87 -6.36 -6.59
N SER A 133 -12.38 -6.35 -5.35
CA SER A 133 -12.74 -5.33 -4.37
C SER A 133 -11.63 -5.14 -3.33
N VAL A 134 -11.63 -3.96 -2.71
CA VAL A 134 -10.87 -3.66 -1.51
C VAL A 134 -11.81 -3.02 -0.48
N GLN A 135 -11.51 -3.22 0.79
CA GLN A 135 -12.15 -2.53 1.89
C GLN A 135 -11.08 -2.15 2.93
N PHE A 136 -11.04 -0.87 3.29
CA PHE A 136 -10.30 -0.35 4.43
C PHE A 136 -11.27 -0.06 5.57
N ASP A 137 -11.07 -0.75 6.69
CA ASP A 137 -11.84 -0.54 7.92
C ASP A 137 -10.96 0.09 8.99
N TYR A 138 -11.46 1.16 9.59
CA TYR A 138 -10.69 2.00 10.51
C TYR A 138 -11.22 1.90 11.92
N TYR A 139 -10.30 1.82 12.88
CA TYR A 139 -10.62 1.66 14.27
C TYR A 139 -9.83 2.60 15.16
N GLY A 140 -10.53 3.21 16.12
CA GLY A 140 -9.98 4.09 17.12
C GLY A 140 -9.45 3.37 18.35
N SER A 141 -8.61 4.07 19.12
CA SER A 141 -8.16 3.61 20.44
C SER A 141 -8.86 4.32 21.60
N ASP A 142 -9.56 5.42 21.33
CA ASP A 142 -10.28 6.19 22.35
C ASP A 142 -11.66 5.57 22.62
N TYR A 143 -11.73 4.74 23.66
CA TYR A 143 -12.98 4.11 24.11
C TYR A 143 -14.08 5.10 24.51
N ARG A 144 -13.78 6.40 24.68
CA ARG A 144 -14.83 7.41 24.91
C ARG A 144 -15.72 7.61 23.68
N CYS A 145 -15.21 7.23 22.50
CA CYS A 145 -15.92 7.29 21.24
C CYS A 145 -16.86 6.09 21.02
N ASP A 146 -16.62 4.97 21.71
CA ASP A 146 -17.45 3.77 21.65
C ASP A 146 -18.86 4.10 22.18
N THR A 147 -19.78 4.35 21.26
CA THR A 147 -21.12 4.85 21.58
C THR A 147 -22.10 3.70 21.74
N ASN A 148 -21.82 2.56 21.12
CA ASN A 148 -22.67 1.38 21.16
C ASN A 148 -22.29 0.41 22.31
N GLY A 149 -21.11 0.58 22.92
CA GLY A 149 -20.60 -0.19 24.05
C GLY A 149 -20.11 -1.60 23.68
N ASP A 150 -19.74 -1.85 22.43
CA ASP A 150 -19.28 -3.16 21.94
C ASP A 150 -17.77 -3.40 22.12
N GLY A 151 -17.03 -2.39 22.58
CA GLY A 151 -15.60 -2.44 22.81
C GLY A 151 -14.75 -2.22 21.56
N VAL A 152 -15.35 -1.83 20.43
CA VAL A 152 -14.69 -1.54 19.16
C VAL A 152 -15.09 -0.15 18.69
N VAL A 153 -14.14 0.77 18.63
CA VAL A 153 -14.39 2.12 18.14
C VAL A 153 -14.26 2.12 16.62
N THR A 154 -15.36 2.19 15.89
CA THR A 154 -15.39 2.25 14.41
C THR A 154 -15.13 3.66 13.88
N LEU A 155 -14.87 3.81 12.56
CA LEU A 155 -14.80 5.13 11.92
C LEU A 155 -16.07 5.96 12.12
N ALA A 156 -17.25 5.33 12.07
CA ALA A 156 -18.52 6.01 12.28
C ALA A 156 -18.62 6.61 13.69
N GLU A 157 -18.10 5.90 14.69
CA GLU A 157 -18.04 6.38 16.07
C GLU A 157 -16.99 7.47 16.26
N LEU A 158 -15.82 7.33 15.63
CA LEU A 158 -14.79 8.37 15.61
C LEU A 158 -15.31 9.68 15.03
N ASN A 159 -16.05 9.63 13.91
CA ASN A 159 -16.66 10.79 13.27
C ASN A 159 -17.64 11.53 14.20
N ASN A 160 -18.22 10.84 15.17
CA ASN A 160 -19.13 11.42 16.16
C ASN A 160 -18.41 11.84 17.45
N CYS A 161 -17.10 11.62 17.58
CA CYS A 161 -16.36 11.74 18.83
C CYS A 161 -15.71 13.11 19.08
N GLY A 162 -16.06 14.13 18.30
CA GLY A 162 -15.46 15.47 18.36
C GLY A 162 -14.00 15.51 17.88
N GLY A 163 -13.62 16.60 17.21
CA GLY A 163 -12.33 16.66 16.48
C GLY A 163 -12.34 15.82 15.19
N SER A 164 -11.22 15.79 14.48
CA SER A 164 -11.05 15.00 13.26
C SER A 164 -10.92 13.51 13.60
N ALA A 165 -11.65 12.64 12.89
CA ALA A 165 -11.64 11.20 13.17
C ALA A 165 -10.27 10.58 12.87
N GLU A 166 -9.57 11.12 11.87
CA GLU A 166 -8.35 10.60 11.30
C GLU A 166 -7.16 10.66 12.28
N SER A 167 -7.12 11.64 13.18
CA SER A 167 -6.11 11.76 14.24
C SER A 167 -6.31 10.74 15.39
N LYS A 168 -7.45 10.05 15.42
CA LYS A 168 -7.82 9.08 16.46
C LYS A 168 -7.73 7.63 16.01
N ILE A 169 -7.42 7.40 14.73
CA ILE A 169 -7.27 6.06 14.16
C ILE A 169 -6.01 5.40 14.71
N ALA A 170 -6.17 4.19 15.24
CA ALA A 170 -5.08 3.38 15.80
C ALA A 170 -4.86 2.06 15.03
N ARG A 171 -5.87 1.60 14.29
CA ARG A 171 -5.79 0.37 13.50
C ARG A 171 -6.53 0.54 12.17
N VAL A 172 -5.92 0.01 11.12
CA VAL A 172 -6.52 -0.16 9.79
C VAL A 172 -6.51 -1.64 9.43
N ASP A 173 -7.68 -2.18 9.15
CA ASP A 173 -7.84 -3.51 8.59
C ASP A 173 -8.06 -3.38 7.08
N ILE A 174 -7.40 -4.24 6.32
CA ILE A 174 -7.39 -4.24 4.86
C ILE A 174 -7.94 -5.59 4.41
N THR A 175 -9.04 -5.58 3.69
CA THR A 175 -9.62 -6.77 3.06
C THR A 175 -9.53 -6.62 1.55
N LEU A 176 -8.93 -7.61 0.89
CA LEU A 176 -8.70 -7.61 -0.55
C LEU A 176 -9.29 -8.88 -1.15
N HIS A 177 -10.15 -8.73 -2.16
CA HIS A 177 -10.66 -9.86 -2.94
C HIS A 177 -10.05 -9.80 -4.34
N LEU A 178 -9.40 -10.89 -4.76
CA LEU A 178 -8.75 -11.01 -6.06
C LEU A 178 -9.45 -12.01 -6.95
N SER A 179 -9.47 -11.70 -8.24
CA SER A 179 -9.82 -12.63 -9.29
C SER A 179 -8.63 -13.56 -9.55
N ALA A 180 -8.84 -14.86 -9.37
CA ALA A 180 -7.82 -15.90 -9.48
C ALA A 180 -8.33 -17.01 -10.40
N GLY A 181 -8.42 -16.72 -11.70
CA GLY A 181 -9.08 -17.59 -12.67
C GLY A 181 -10.59 -17.48 -12.54
N ASP A 182 -11.26 -18.60 -12.24
CA ASP A 182 -12.71 -18.64 -12.00
C ASP A 182 -13.09 -18.46 -10.52
N ASP A 183 -12.10 -18.35 -9.63
CA ASP A 183 -12.29 -18.24 -8.18
C ASP A 183 -11.92 -16.86 -7.65
N VAL A 184 -12.60 -16.46 -6.57
CA VAL A 184 -12.26 -15.25 -5.79
C VAL A 184 -11.44 -15.64 -4.57
N ARG A 185 -10.33 -14.94 -4.33
CA ARG A 185 -9.49 -15.16 -3.13
C ARG A 185 -9.44 -13.94 -2.24
N GLU A 186 -9.71 -14.18 -0.96
CA GLU A 186 -9.64 -13.15 0.08
C GLU A 186 -8.26 -13.12 0.74
N PHE A 187 -7.76 -11.91 0.94
CA PHE A 187 -6.54 -11.60 1.69
C PHE A 187 -6.87 -10.53 2.72
N VAL A 188 -6.48 -10.78 3.97
CA VAL A 188 -6.72 -9.84 5.07
C VAL A 188 -5.39 -9.42 5.69
N GLY A 189 -5.20 -8.12 5.87
CA GLY A 189 -4.06 -7.53 6.56
C GLY A 189 -4.51 -6.58 7.65
N GLN A 190 -3.75 -6.50 8.74
CA GLN A 190 -4.02 -5.56 9.82
C GLN A 190 -2.78 -4.71 10.11
N ALA A 191 -2.97 -3.41 10.20
CA ALA A 191 -1.93 -2.45 10.52
C ALA A 191 -2.32 -1.66 11.76
N TRP A 192 -1.50 -1.79 12.81
CA TRP A 192 -1.58 -0.94 13.99
C TRP A 192 -0.66 0.25 13.77
N CYS A 193 -1.24 1.44 13.74
CA CYS A 193 -0.49 2.65 13.47
C CYS A 193 0.27 3.06 14.73
N ARG A 194 1.61 3.03 14.66
CA ARG A 194 2.44 3.25 15.86
C ARG A 194 2.47 4.71 16.32
N ASN A 195 2.25 5.65 15.40
CA ASN A 195 2.49 7.06 15.65
C ASN A 195 1.29 7.97 15.30
N CYS A 196 0.12 7.39 14.96
CA CYS A 196 -1.07 8.17 14.59
C CYS A 196 -1.74 8.91 15.75
N ALA A 197 -1.51 8.51 17.01
CA ALA A 197 -2.11 9.15 18.18
C ALA A 197 -1.42 10.48 18.60
N GLY A 198 -0.58 11.07 17.74
CA GLY A 198 0.31 12.18 18.10
C GLY A 198 0.07 13.52 17.40
N VAL A 199 -0.73 13.58 16.33
CA VAL A 199 -1.01 14.87 15.66
C VAL A 199 -2.12 15.58 16.44
N SER A 200 -1.68 16.33 17.45
CA SER A 200 -2.52 17.27 18.19
C SER A 200 -2.73 18.49 17.30
N ASP A 201 -3.97 18.80 16.94
CA ASP A 201 -4.39 20.00 16.21
C ASP A 201 -4.20 21.29 17.04
N ASP A 202 -2.98 21.59 17.51
CA ASP A 202 -2.71 22.66 18.48
C ASP A 202 -1.90 23.86 17.93
N ASP A 203 -1.95 24.14 16.62
CA ASP A 203 -1.36 25.37 16.05
C ASP A 203 -2.32 26.11 15.10
N SER A 204 -3.45 26.54 15.63
CA SER A 204 -4.32 27.53 14.97
C SER A 204 -4.89 28.53 15.97
N SER A 205 -4.00 29.26 16.64
CA SER A 205 -4.34 30.51 17.32
C SER A 205 -3.13 31.44 17.43
N GLY A 206 -2.75 32.04 16.31
CA GLY A 206 -1.91 33.24 16.26
C GLY A 206 -2.70 34.34 15.58
N GLY A 207 -3.74 34.83 16.25
CA GLY A 207 -4.58 35.92 15.79
C GLY A 207 -3.79 37.21 15.64
N ASP A 208 -4.14 37.94 14.59
CA ASP A 208 -3.73 39.30 14.32
C ASP A 208 -3.94 40.22 15.52
N ASP A 209 -2.91 40.96 15.93
CA ASP A 209 -3.08 42.23 16.64
C ASP A 209 -2.18 43.28 15.99
N SER A 210 -2.81 44.05 15.10
CA SER A 210 -2.32 45.32 14.62
C SER A 210 -2.53 46.40 15.69
N SER A 211 -1.45 47.02 16.16
CA SER A 211 -1.40 48.33 16.82
C SER A 211 0.06 48.79 16.67
N GLY A 212 0.42 49.85 15.95
CA GLY A 212 -0.12 51.20 16.07
C GLY A 212 0.44 51.80 17.37
N ASP A 213 1.28 52.85 17.23
CA ASP A 213 1.97 53.65 18.26
C ASP A 213 3.49 53.35 18.28
N GLY A 214 4.40 54.19 17.77
CA GLY A 214 4.40 55.65 17.79
C GLY A 214 4.88 56.11 19.15
N ASP A 215 6.18 56.07 19.42
CA ASP A 215 6.82 57.09 20.26
C ASP A 215 8.35 57.12 20.10
N SER A 216 8.80 58.36 19.92
CA SER A 216 10.20 58.77 19.89
C SER A 216 10.67 58.91 21.33
N ASP A 217 11.84 58.40 21.68
CA ASP A 217 12.52 58.93 22.86
C ASP A 217 14.03 59.03 22.68
N ASN A 218 14.44 60.29 22.80
CA ASN A 218 15.76 60.88 22.66
C ASN A 218 16.33 61.02 24.08
N GLY A 219 17.25 60.14 24.46
CA GLY A 219 17.89 60.14 25.78
C GLY A 219 19.36 60.52 25.72
N SER A 220 19.62 61.82 25.69
CA SER A 220 20.93 62.46 25.73
C SER A 220 21.74 62.14 27.00
N HIS A 221 22.97 61.66 26.81
CA HIS A 221 24.05 61.68 27.80
C HIS A 221 24.57 63.12 27.93
N HIS A 222 24.36 63.74 29.09
CA HIS A 222 24.99 65.01 29.46
C HIS A 222 25.67 64.84 30.82
N SER A 223 26.96 65.15 30.85
CA SER A 223 27.83 65.06 32.01
C SER A 223 27.68 66.30 32.88
N ASP A 224 27.46 66.09 34.18
CA ASP A 224 27.51 67.09 35.24
C ASP A 224 28.90 67.14 35.87
N ASP A 225 29.50 68.32 35.91
CA ASP A 225 30.35 68.90 36.98
C ASP A 225 31.15 70.11 36.43
N GLY A 226 31.22 71.30 37.01
CA GLY A 226 30.96 71.78 38.36
C GLY A 226 32.16 72.63 38.79
N SER A 227 32.16 73.95 38.57
CA SER A 227 33.20 74.83 39.12
C SER A 227 32.85 76.33 39.23
N SER A 228 32.97 76.81 40.47
CA SER A 228 33.41 78.14 40.91
C SER A 228 32.43 79.33 41.00
N GLY A 229 32.64 80.11 42.07
CA GLY A 229 32.07 81.43 42.35
C GLY A 229 30.87 81.32 43.28
N GLY A 230 30.98 81.53 44.59
CA GLY A 230 31.54 82.72 45.23
C GLY A 230 30.40 83.72 45.42
N ASP A 231 29.95 83.92 46.66
CA ASP A 231 29.69 85.25 47.22
C ASP A 231 29.16 85.16 48.66
N ASP A 232 29.76 86.04 49.45
CA ASP A 232 29.64 86.24 50.88
C ASP A 232 28.26 86.77 51.31
N SER A 233 27.89 86.54 52.57
CA SER A 233 27.71 87.65 53.54
C SER A 233 27.19 87.14 54.88
N SER A 234 28.04 87.32 55.88
CA SER A 234 27.86 86.98 57.28
C SER A 234 26.81 87.86 57.96
N GLY A 235 26.11 87.23 58.89
CA GLY A 235 25.15 87.85 59.78
C GLY A 235 25.79 88.77 60.82
N ASP A 236 24.96 89.74 61.15
CA ASP A 236 24.99 90.72 62.21
C ASP A 236 24.93 90.08 63.60
N GLY A 237 25.43 90.79 64.62
CA GLY A 237 25.07 90.53 66.01
C GLY A 237 26.20 90.51 67.02
N SER A 238 26.52 91.68 67.58
CA SER A 238 26.98 91.81 68.98
C SER A 238 26.82 93.25 69.49
N SER A 239 25.90 93.37 70.46
CA SER A 239 25.83 94.34 71.58
C SER A 239 25.62 95.82 71.31
#